data_AF-A0A953JSE9-F1
#
_entry.id   AF-A0A953JSE9-F1
#
_cell.length_a   1.000
_cell.length_b   1.000
_cell.length_c   1.000
_cell.angle_alpha   90.00
_cell.angle_beta   90.00
_cell.angle_gamma   90.00
#
_symmetry.space_group_name_H-M   'P 1'
#
loop_
_entity.id
_entity.type
_entity.pdbx_description
1 polymer ?
#
loop_
_entity_poly.entity_id
_entity_poly.type
_entity_poly.pdbx_seq_one_letter_code
_entity_poly.pdbx_strand_id
1 'polypeptide(L)'
;MELNTQILPAIDEALGLEEILGEVPPDECAHIVRRSGALGAGALITAAAESGMEVEALCGYRWVPKGHAPDDLPACIRCVEIWQALTSQ
;
A
#
# COMPACT_ATOMS: atom_id res chain seq x y z
N MET A 1 -25.48 -33.40 35.65
CA MET A 1 -24.30 -32.56 35.41
C MET A 1 -24.06 -32.56 33.92
N GLU A 2 -24.48 -31.48 33.29
CA GLU A 2 -24.54 -31.31 31.85
C GLU A 2 -23.13 -31.06 31.28
N LEU A 3 -22.69 -31.89 30.34
CA LEU A 3 -21.53 -31.60 29.49
C LEU A 3 -22.08 -31.06 28.17
N ASN A 4 -22.24 -29.74 28.13
CA ASN A 4 -22.69 -29.00 26.96
C ASN A 4 -21.50 -28.83 26.00
N THR A 5 -21.25 -29.83 25.15
CA THR A 5 -20.27 -29.73 24.05
C THR A 5 -20.81 -28.75 23.01
N GLN A 6 -20.37 -27.50 23.09
CA GLN A 6 -20.51 -26.54 22.00
C GLN A 6 -19.59 -27.00 20.87
N ILE A 7 -20.18 -27.56 19.82
CA ILE A 7 -19.50 -27.82 18.56
C ILE A 7 -19.19 -26.45 17.94
N LEU A 8 -17.95 -26.00 18.07
CA LEU A 8 -17.44 -24.88 17.28
C LEU A 8 -17.49 -25.33 15.81
N PRO A 9 -18.06 -24.55 14.88
CA PRO A 9 -17.94 -24.88 13.47
C PRO A 9 -16.45 -24.89 13.14
N ALA A 10 -15.98 -26.00 12.58
CA ALA A 10 -14.62 -26.13 12.08
C ALA A 10 -14.38 -24.97 11.11
N ILE A 11 -13.51 -24.04 11.51
CA ILE A 11 -13.02 -22.99 10.62
C ILE A 11 -12.16 -23.75 9.61
N ASP A 12 -12.68 -23.89 8.40
CA ASP A 12 -11.97 -24.43 7.26
C ASP A 12 -10.68 -23.61 7.06
N GLU A 13 -9.53 -24.20 7.39
CA GLU A 13 -8.19 -23.59 7.33
C GLU A 13 -7.71 -23.36 5.87
N ALA A 14 -8.56 -22.80 5.01
CA ALA A 14 -8.21 -22.58 3.60
C ALA A 14 -8.81 -21.31 2.98
N LEU A 15 -9.35 -20.39 3.78
CA LEU A 15 -9.51 -19.00 3.34
C LEU A 15 -8.28 -18.22 3.80
N GLY A 16 -7.30 -18.10 2.91
CA GLY A 16 -6.10 -17.29 3.15
C GLY A 16 -6.52 -15.92 3.69
N LEU A 17 -5.89 -15.50 4.79
CA LEU A 17 -6.16 -14.21 5.41
C LEU A 17 -5.97 -13.07 4.40
N GLU A 18 -5.15 -13.28 3.36
CA GLU A 18 -4.98 -12.39 2.21
C GLU A 18 -6.25 -12.17 1.37
N GLU A 19 -7.11 -13.17 1.19
CA GLU A 19 -8.30 -13.06 0.34
C GLU A 19 -9.47 -12.34 1.02
N ILE A 20 -9.51 -12.35 2.36
CA ILE A 20 -10.51 -11.62 3.16
C ILE A 20 -10.16 -10.12 3.27
N LEU A 21 -8.87 -9.79 3.22
CA LEU A 21 -8.40 -8.40 3.35
C LEU A 21 -8.44 -7.62 2.04
N GLY A 22 -8.46 -8.28 0.87
CA GLY A 22 -8.54 -7.60 -0.44
C GLY A 22 -7.40 -6.61 -0.68
N GLU A 23 -6.30 -6.73 0.05
CA GLU A 23 -5.15 -5.85 -0.04
C GLU A 23 -4.24 -6.39 -1.14
N VAL A 24 -4.31 -5.77 -2.33
CA VAL A 24 -3.30 -5.97 -3.38
C VAL A 24 -1.92 -5.72 -2.73
N PRO A 25 -0.94 -6.63 -2.91
CA PRO A 25 0.39 -6.45 -2.35
C PRO A 25 0.93 -5.06 -2.69
N PRO A 26 1.54 -4.34 -1.73
CA PRO A 26 1.96 -2.96 -1.96
C PRO A 26 3.04 -2.84 -3.06
N ASP A 27 3.70 -3.92 -3.43
CA ASP A 27 4.64 -4.01 -4.55
C ASP A 27 3.98 -4.22 -5.94
N GLU A 28 2.69 -4.56 -5.99
CA GLU A 28 1.92 -4.79 -7.22
C GLU A 28 1.05 -3.59 -7.64
N CYS A 29 1.20 -2.43 -6.98
CA CYS A 29 0.47 -1.21 -7.32
C CYS A 29 1.35 0.05 -7.28
N ALA A 30 0.96 1.08 -8.05
CA ALA A 30 1.64 2.36 -8.11
C ALA A 30 1.21 3.28 -6.94
N HIS A 31 2.16 3.70 -6.12
CA HIS A 31 1.90 4.56 -4.96
C HIS A 31 2.17 6.04 -5.24
N ILE A 32 1.34 6.92 -4.65
CA ILE A 32 1.58 8.36 -4.68
C ILE A 32 2.56 8.71 -3.56
N VAL A 33 3.71 9.25 -3.94
CA VAL A 33 4.77 9.61 -2.99
C VAL A 33 4.32 10.79 -2.13
N ARG A 34 4.45 10.63 -0.81
CA ARG A 34 4.29 11.71 0.15
C ARG A 34 5.47 12.66 0.01
N ARG A 35 5.17 13.95 -0.17
CA ARG A 35 6.18 14.99 -0.36
C ARG A 35 6.04 16.04 0.71
N SER A 36 7.17 16.54 1.18
CA SER A 36 7.25 17.74 2.00
C SER A 36 8.26 18.68 1.35
N GLY A 37 7.79 19.81 0.83
CA GLY A 37 8.63 20.81 0.17
C GLY A 37 8.35 20.99 -1.32
N ALA A 38 9.25 21.72 -2.00
CA ALA A 38 9.05 22.22 -3.36
C ALA A 38 9.44 21.22 -4.47
N LEU A 39 10.04 20.08 -4.13
CA LEU A 39 10.48 19.10 -5.14
C LEU A 39 9.29 18.41 -5.81
N GLY A 40 9.35 18.31 -7.14
CA GLY A 40 8.45 17.48 -7.94
C GLY A 40 8.57 16.00 -7.55
N ALA A 41 7.50 15.21 -7.74
CA ALA A 41 7.50 13.79 -7.41
C ALA A 41 8.58 12.99 -8.14
N GLY A 42 8.77 13.24 -9.44
CA GLY A 42 9.83 12.60 -10.21
C GLY A 42 11.23 12.94 -9.67
N ALA A 43 11.50 14.21 -9.38
CA ALA A 43 12.80 14.63 -8.85
C ALA A 43 13.11 13.99 -7.49
N LEU A 44 12.11 13.87 -6.62
CA LEU A 44 12.28 13.21 -5.32
C LEU A 44 12.54 11.70 -5.48
N ILE A 45 11.81 11.02 -6.36
CA ILE A 45 12.04 9.60 -6.66
C ILE A 45 13.44 9.37 -7.23
N THR A 46 13.86 10.19 -8.20
CA THR A 46 15.20 10.09 -8.80
C THR A 46 16.30 10.28 -7.75
N ALA A 47 16.22 11.36 -6.95
CA ALA A 47 17.21 11.64 -5.91
C ALA A 47 17.26 10.53 -4.85
N ALA A 48 16.11 9.99 -4.45
CA ALA A 48 16.01 8.88 -3.51
C ALA A 48 16.61 7.60 -4.09
N ALA A 49 16.39 7.31 -5.36
CA ALA A 49 16.95 6.13 -6.03
C ALA A 49 18.48 6.21 -6.14
N GLU A 50 19.01 7.37 -6.51
CA GLU A 50 20.47 7.60 -6.61
C GLU A 50 21.15 7.52 -5.24
N SER A 51 20.47 8.00 -4.20
CA SER A 51 21.01 8.04 -2.83
C SER A 51 20.72 6.77 -2.02
N GLY A 52 19.94 5.82 -2.56
CA GLY A 52 19.44 4.67 -1.81
C GLY A 52 18.57 5.04 -0.61
N MET A 53 17.89 6.19 -0.66
CA MET A 53 17.01 6.66 0.41
C MET A 53 15.60 6.10 0.25
N GLU A 54 14.96 5.85 1.38
CA GLU A 54 13.58 5.40 1.42
C GLU A 54 12.62 6.58 1.24
N VAL A 55 11.58 6.35 0.44
CA VAL A 55 10.45 7.27 0.29
C VAL A 55 9.21 6.64 0.91
N GLU A 56 8.27 7.49 1.29
CA GLU A 56 6.99 7.07 1.88
C GLU A 56 5.83 7.46 0.97
N ALA A 57 4.87 6.55 0.81
CA ALA A 57 3.61 6.76 0.11
C ALA A 57 2.62 7.48 1.01
N LEU A 58 1.58 8.08 0.42
CA LEU A 58 0.45 8.61 1.18
C LEU A 58 -0.26 7.54 2.03
N CYS A 59 -0.30 6.29 1.55
CA CYS A 59 -0.88 5.16 2.29
C CYS A 59 0.00 4.66 3.45
N GLY A 60 1.22 5.19 3.62
CA GLY A 60 2.19 4.78 4.64
C GLY A 60 3.17 3.70 4.19
N TYR A 61 3.05 3.16 2.97
CA TYR A 61 4.03 2.22 2.40
C TYR A 61 5.38 2.90 2.18
N ARG A 62 6.47 2.22 2.53
CA ARG A 62 7.83 2.77 2.44
C ARG A 62 8.71 1.87 1.58
N TRP A 63 9.46 2.45 0.66
CA TRP A 63 10.34 1.70 -0.24
C TRP A 63 11.55 2.53 -0.68
N VAL A 64 12.62 1.84 -1.07
CA VAL A 64 13.75 2.47 -1.77
C VAL A 64 13.48 2.33 -3.28
N PRO A 65 13.26 3.44 -4.01
CA PRO A 65 12.98 3.36 -5.44
C PRO A 65 14.22 2.88 -6.20
N LYS A 66 14.01 2.02 -7.20
CA LYS A 66 15.08 1.50 -8.08
C LYS A 66 15.14 2.23 -9.43
N GLY A 67 14.43 3.34 -9.57
CA GLY A 67 14.28 4.08 -10.83
C GLY A 67 12.86 4.62 -10.98
N HIS A 68 12.37 4.66 -12.22
CA HIS A 68 11.02 5.11 -12.54
C HIS A 68 9.94 4.09 -12.16
N ALA A 69 8.74 4.59 -11.85
CA ALA A 69 7.58 3.75 -11.65
C ALA A 69 7.19 3.05 -12.97
N PRO A 70 6.81 1.77 -12.94
CA PRO A 70 6.28 1.08 -14.12
C PRO A 70 4.93 1.69 -14.54
N ASP A 71 4.75 1.89 -15.85
CA ASP A 71 3.57 2.56 -16.42
C ASP A 71 2.29 1.69 -16.36
N ASP A 72 2.43 0.38 -16.22
CA ASP A 72 1.33 -0.60 -16.32
C ASP A 72 0.78 -1.07 -14.95
N LEU A 73 1.17 -0.45 -13.83
CA LEU A 73 0.64 -0.84 -12.51
C LEU A 73 -0.63 -0.05 -12.15
N PRO A 74 -1.66 -0.72 -11.58
CA PRO A 74 -2.82 -0.04 -11.06
C PRO A 74 -2.41 0.89 -9.91
N ALA A 75 -3.04 2.07 -9.81
CA ALA A 75 -2.77 2.98 -8.70
C ALA A 75 -3.29 2.42 -7.37
N CYS A 76 -2.53 2.62 -6.30
CA CYS A 76 -2.97 2.28 -4.94
C CYS A 76 -4.21 3.10 -4.58
N ILE A 77 -5.34 2.42 -4.38
CA ILE A 77 -6.66 3.03 -4.10
C ILE A 77 -6.56 3.98 -2.90
N ARG A 78 -5.95 3.52 -1.79
CA ARG A 78 -5.77 4.35 -0.57
C ARG A 78 -4.96 5.62 -0.84
N CYS A 79 -3.93 5.55 -1.67
CA CYS A 79 -3.17 6.75 -2.06
C CYS A 79 -4.04 7.74 -2.83
N VAL A 80 -4.86 7.24 -3.78
CA VAL A 80 -5.77 8.04 -4.59
C VAL A 80 -6.83 8.73 -3.72
N GLU A 81 -7.46 8.00 -2.78
CA GLU A 81 -8.45 8.54 -1.85
C GLU A 81 -7.87 9.69 -0.99
N ILE A 82 -6.68 9.49 -0.41
CA ILE A 82 -5.99 10.52 0.39
C ILE A 82 -5.66 11.72 -0.49
N TRP A 83 -5.14 11.49 -1.70
CA TRP A 83 -4.81 12.58 -2.64
C TRP A 83 -6.05 13.39 -3.04
N GLN A 84 -7.17 12.73 -3.34
CA GLN A 84 -8.43 13.38 -3.67
C GLN A 84 -8.94 14.24 -2.50
N ALA A 85 -8.89 13.73 -1.27
CA ALA A 85 -9.27 14.50 -0.08
C ALA A 85 -8.35 15.72 0.16
N LEU A 86 -7.07 15.64 -0.19
CA LEU A 86 -6.12 16.75 -0.09
C LEU A 86 -6.28 17.79 -1.20
N THR A 87 -6.76 17.40 -2.38
CA THR A 87 -6.85 18.27 -3.58
C THR A 87 -8.25 18.78 -3.88
N SER A 88 -9.28 18.24 -3.22
CA SER A 88 -10.68 18.68 -3.35
C SER A 88 -11.07 19.76 -2.32
N GLN A 89 -10.10 20.37 -1.65
CA GLN A 89 -10.26 21.55 -0.78
C GLN A 89 -9.90 22.83 -1.52
#